data_AF-A0AB37Z1K3-F1
#
_entry.id   AF-A0AB37Z1K3-F1
#
_cell.length_a   1.000
_cell.length_b   1.000
_cell.length_c   1.000
_cell.angle_alpha   90.00
_cell.angle_beta   90.00
_cell.angle_gamma   90.00
#
_symmetry.space_group_name_H-M   'P 1'
#
loop_
_entity.id
_entity.type
_entity.pdbx_description
1 polymer ?
#
loop_
_entity_poly.entity_id
_entity_poly.type
_entity_poly.pdbx_seq_one_letter_code
_entity_poly.pdbx_strand_id
1 'polypeptide(L)'
;MVAKIIGKIFGIIFIAMAYWLVKDLSFSGENLLNNILQVWLGYFIAYVGVGLLFSGILEKSKVFSFIYEKILVLPFSGLIYFRYITAPILTAIMFLGIYFSPSMWILKLGETHAIIEQYSQGIIYIVSLLSVLFFAYKSNLVMRFIIDTFKTKLFRNYLNRYTNTASTRMFTYIMMIIIYILYNFLIFSKINLSFIPSEMLNVIKEVFVTFVAIDTLVQIILTKQQAKTGESEHK
;
A
#
# COMPACT_ATOMS: atom_id res chain seq x y z
N MET A 1 -38.61 19.69 -25.54
CA MET A 1 -39.16 18.33 -25.77
C MET A 1 -38.16 17.45 -26.52
N VAL A 2 -37.61 17.90 -27.66
CA VAL A 2 -36.60 17.18 -28.47
C VAL A 2 -35.37 16.74 -27.65
N ALA A 3 -34.79 17.63 -26.84
CA ALA A 3 -33.64 17.29 -25.99
C ALA A 3 -33.89 16.14 -24.98
N LYS A 4 -35.11 16.04 -24.42
CA LYS A 4 -35.48 14.95 -23.50
C LYS A 4 -35.63 13.60 -24.21
N ILE A 5 -36.09 13.63 -25.47
CA ILE A 5 -36.22 12.42 -26.30
C ILE A 5 -34.84 11.93 -26.73
N ILE A 6 -33.97 12.85 -27.18
CA ILE A 6 -32.58 12.55 -27.53
C ILE A 6 -31.83 11.95 -26.33
N GLY A 7 -31.97 12.55 -25.13
CA GLY A 7 -31.37 12.02 -23.90
C GLY A 7 -31.78 10.58 -23.59
N LYS A 8 -33.07 10.24 -23.76
CA LYS A 8 -33.55 8.86 -23.56
C LYS A 8 -32.95 7.87 -24.55
N ILE A 9 -32.83 8.26 -25.82
CA ILE A 9 -32.20 7.43 -26.86
C ILE A 9 -30.74 7.13 -26.50
N PHE A 10 -29.97 8.16 -26.13
CA PHE A 10 -28.60 7.98 -25.66
C PHE A 10 -28.51 7.12 -24.39
N GLY A 11 -29.46 7.27 -23.47
CA GLY A 11 -29.51 6.45 -22.26
C GLY A 11 -29.71 4.95 -22.56
N ILE A 12 -30.57 4.60 -23.53
CA ILE A 12 -30.73 3.20 -23.99
C ILE A 12 -29.44 2.69 -24.61
N ILE A 13 -28.80 3.50 -25.47
CA ILE A 13 -27.54 3.14 -26.12
C ILE A 13 -26.46 2.86 -25.07
N PHE A 14 -26.34 3.69 -24.04
CA PHE A 14 -25.36 3.47 -22.97
C PHE A 14 -25.67 2.21 -22.15
N ILE A 15 -26.92 1.93 -21.79
CA ILE A 15 -27.25 0.68 -21.09
C ILE A 15 -26.92 -0.55 -21.96
N ALA A 16 -27.23 -0.50 -23.27
CA ALA A 16 -26.89 -1.59 -24.19
C ALA A 16 -25.37 -1.78 -24.31
N MET A 17 -24.62 -0.70 -24.40
CA MET A 17 -23.15 -0.73 -24.46
C MET A 17 -22.55 -1.29 -23.17
N ALA A 18 -23.08 -0.90 -22.01
CA ALA A 18 -22.67 -1.44 -20.72
C ALA A 18 -22.95 -2.95 -20.61
N TYR A 19 -24.13 -3.40 -21.02
CA TYR A 19 -24.47 -4.82 -21.06
C TYR A 19 -23.52 -5.61 -21.96
N TRP A 20 -23.25 -5.11 -23.16
CA TRP A 20 -22.36 -5.76 -24.12
C TRP A 20 -20.91 -5.86 -23.60
N LEU A 21 -20.48 -4.90 -22.79
CA LEU A 21 -19.13 -4.87 -22.20
C LEU A 21 -18.94 -5.88 -21.06
N VAL A 22 -20.03 -6.30 -20.41
CA VAL A 22 -19.99 -7.13 -19.19
C VAL A 22 -20.50 -8.56 -19.44
N LYS A 23 -21.32 -8.79 -20.48
CA LYS A 23 -22.03 -10.06 -20.72
C LYS A 23 -21.13 -11.30 -20.90
N ASP A 24 -19.92 -11.13 -21.44
CA ASP A 24 -19.02 -12.24 -21.82
C ASP A 24 -17.86 -12.40 -20.81
N LEU A 25 -17.95 -11.78 -19.63
CA LEU A 25 -16.90 -11.85 -18.62
C LEU A 25 -16.88 -13.23 -17.94
N SER A 26 -15.79 -13.97 -18.16
CA SER A 26 -15.44 -15.13 -17.36
C SER A 26 -14.43 -14.73 -16.28
N PHE A 27 -14.75 -14.98 -15.01
CA PHE A 27 -13.80 -14.83 -13.90
C PHE A 27 -12.83 -16.02 -13.90
N SER A 28 -12.03 -16.15 -14.95
CA SER A 28 -10.87 -17.04 -15.01
C SER A 28 -9.61 -16.26 -14.61
N GLY A 29 -8.70 -16.91 -13.87
CA GLY A 29 -7.60 -16.25 -13.16
C GLY A 29 -6.58 -15.51 -14.05
N GLU A 30 -6.54 -15.80 -15.34
CA GLU A 30 -5.51 -15.27 -16.25
C GLU A 30 -5.73 -13.79 -16.64
N ASN A 31 -6.91 -13.21 -16.39
CA ASN A 31 -7.24 -11.83 -16.80
C ASN A 31 -8.00 -11.01 -15.74
N LEU A 32 -7.78 -11.31 -14.46
CA LEU A 32 -8.55 -10.76 -13.34
C LEU A 32 -8.58 -9.21 -13.32
N LEU A 33 -7.45 -8.55 -13.57
CA LEU A 33 -7.35 -7.09 -13.58
C LEU A 33 -8.10 -6.46 -14.77
N ASN A 34 -8.01 -7.08 -15.95
CA ASN A 34 -8.72 -6.61 -17.15
C ASN A 34 -10.24 -6.76 -16.97
N ASN A 35 -10.68 -7.87 -16.36
CA ASN A 35 -12.07 -8.12 -16.04
C ASN A 35 -12.61 -7.09 -15.03
N ILE A 36 -11.85 -6.77 -13.97
CA ILE A 36 -12.23 -5.73 -12.99
C ILE A 36 -12.41 -4.38 -13.70
N LEU A 37 -11.47 -4.01 -14.58
CA LEU A 37 -11.57 -2.75 -15.33
C LEU A 37 -12.79 -2.73 -16.26
N GLN A 38 -13.08 -3.81 -16.97
CA GLN A 38 -14.26 -3.93 -17.84
C GLN A 38 -15.57 -3.84 -17.06
N VAL A 39 -15.72 -4.55 -15.94
CA VAL A 39 -16.91 -4.44 -15.07
C VAL A 39 -17.11 -2.99 -14.63
N TRP A 40 -16.02 -2.33 -14.25
CA TRP A 40 -16.08 -0.97 -13.74
C TRP A 40 -16.46 0.05 -14.82
N LEU A 41 -15.91 -0.11 -16.03
CA LEU A 41 -16.22 0.73 -17.19
C LEU A 41 -17.66 0.50 -17.65
N GLY A 42 -18.12 -0.75 -17.65
CA GLY A 42 -19.52 -1.10 -17.89
C GLY A 42 -20.46 -0.47 -16.87
N TYR A 43 -20.11 -0.51 -15.58
CA TYR A 43 -20.88 0.15 -14.52
C TYR A 43 -20.96 1.67 -14.71
N PHE A 44 -19.85 2.32 -15.12
CA PHE A 44 -19.83 3.75 -15.43
C PHE A 44 -20.79 4.13 -16.56
N ILE A 45 -20.73 3.38 -17.66
CA ILE A 45 -21.59 3.62 -18.81
C ILE A 45 -23.06 3.39 -18.43
N ALA A 46 -23.36 2.33 -17.67
CA ALA A 46 -24.71 2.05 -17.19
C ALA A 46 -25.24 3.16 -16.28
N TYR A 47 -24.41 3.66 -15.36
CA TYR A 47 -24.76 4.77 -14.46
C TYR A 47 -25.20 6.00 -15.25
N VAL A 48 -24.39 6.45 -16.22
CA VAL A 48 -24.72 7.58 -17.10
C VAL A 48 -26.00 7.31 -17.91
N GLY A 49 -26.17 6.09 -18.41
CA GLY A 49 -27.35 5.68 -19.16
C GLY A 49 -28.64 5.77 -18.33
N VAL A 50 -28.61 5.32 -17.08
CA VAL A 50 -29.72 5.42 -16.10
C VAL A 50 -30.05 6.89 -15.80
N GLY A 51 -29.03 7.73 -15.60
CA GLY A 51 -29.23 9.17 -15.36
C GLY A 51 -29.95 9.87 -16.51
N LEU A 52 -29.59 9.55 -17.75
CA LEU A 52 -30.23 10.13 -18.94
C LEU A 52 -31.68 9.62 -19.12
N LEU A 53 -31.91 8.33 -18.93
CA LEU A 53 -33.23 7.70 -19.07
C LEU A 53 -34.25 8.19 -18.03
N PHE A 54 -33.81 8.34 -16.79
CA PHE A 54 -34.68 8.64 -15.65
C PHE A 54 -34.50 10.07 -15.11
N SER A 55 -33.78 10.94 -15.82
CA SER A 55 -33.60 12.37 -15.49
C SER A 55 -34.86 13.05 -14.96
N GLY A 56 -36.01 12.87 -15.64
CA GLY A 56 -37.27 13.49 -15.23
C GLY A 56 -37.90 12.92 -13.95
N ILE A 57 -37.55 11.69 -13.54
CA ILE A 57 -37.95 11.09 -12.26
C ILE A 57 -37.00 11.52 -11.14
N LEU A 58 -35.70 11.54 -11.45
CA LEU A 58 -34.64 11.99 -10.54
C LEU A 58 -34.85 13.45 -10.12
N GLU A 59 -35.22 14.33 -11.04
CA GLU A 59 -35.55 15.74 -10.75
C GLU A 59 -36.78 15.91 -9.83
N LYS A 60 -37.74 14.97 -9.89
CA LYS A 60 -39.01 15.09 -9.16
C LYS A 60 -38.99 14.41 -7.80
N SER A 61 -38.17 13.39 -7.60
CA SER A 61 -38.12 12.62 -6.37
C SER A 61 -36.77 12.75 -5.68
N LYS A 62 -36.79 13.40 -4.51
CA LYS A 62 -35.61 13.52 -3.64
C LYS A 62 -35.02 12.18 -3.24
N VAL A 63 -35.85 11.14 -3.06
CA VAL A 63 -35.39 9.80 -2.68
C VAL A 63 -34.62 9.14 -3.83
N PHE A 64 -35.14 9.22 -5.06
CA PHE A 64 -34.45 8.64 -6.22
C PHE A 64 -33.19 9.42 -6.60
N SER A 65 -33.21 10.75 -6.52
CA SER A 65 -31.98 11.57 -6.68
C SER A 65 -30.94 11.23 -5.61
N PHE A 66 -31.33 11.05 -4.34
CA PHE A 66 -30.41 10.63 -3.29
C PHE A 66 -29.76 9.26 -3.58
N ILE A 67 -30.55 8.25 -3.96
CA ILE A 67 -30.02 6.92 -4.30
C ILE A 67 -29.04 7.03 -5.49
N TYR A 68 -29.39 7.79 -6.52
CA TYR A 68 -28.56 7.94 -7.71
C TYR A 68 -27.27 8.73 -7.46
N GLU A 69 -27.33 9.85 -6.73
CA GLU A 69 -26.18 10.73 -6.52
C GLU A 69 -25.29 10.30 -5.36
N LYS A 70 -25.83 9.62 -4.34
CA LYS A 70 -25.09 9.27 -3.12
C LYS A 70 -24.76 7.79 -3.01
N ILE A 71 -25.66 6.90 -3.44
CA ILE A 71 -25.47 5.45 -3.28
C ILE A 71 -24.84 4.84 -4.53
N LEU A 72 -25.40 5.08 -5.71
CA LEU A 72 -24.87 4.55 -6.98
C LEU A 72 -23.53 5.19 -7.38
N VAL A 73 -23.13 6.28 -6.73
CA VAL A 73 -21.79 6.86 -6.91
C VAL A 73 -20.71 6.17 -6.07
N LEU A 74 -21.09 5.40 -5.04
CA LEU A 74 -20.13 4.76 -4.13
C LEU A 74 -19.09 3.86 -4.81
N PRO A 75 -19.44 3.04 -5.82
CA PRO A 75 -18.42 2.27 -6.54
C PRO A 75 -17.39 3.15 -7.27
N PHE A 76 -17.76 4.38 -7.64
CA PHE A 76 -16.84 5.37 -8.20
C PHE A 76 -15.93 5.99 -7.14
N SER A 77 -16.50 6.40 -6.01
CA SER A 77 -15.71 6.95 -4.91
C SER A 77 -14.78 5.90 -4.31
N GLY A 78 -15.20 4.62 -4.25
CA GLY A 78 -14.39 3.49 -3.80
C GLY A 78 -13.07 3.34 -4.56
N LEU A 79 -13.04 3.63 -5.87
CA LEU A 79 -11.81 3.56 -6.67
C LEU A 79 -10.89 4.77 -6.42
N ILE A 80 -11.47 5.94 -6.10
CA ILE A 80 -10.70 7.09 -5.60
C ILE A 80 -10.10 6.75 -4.23
N TYR A 81 -10.85 6.09 -3.34
CA TYR A 81 -10.35 5.60 -2.05
C TYR A 81 -9.30 4.49 -2.20
N PHE A 82 -9.40 3.64 -3.23
CA PHE A 82 -8.40 2.61 -3.53
C PHE A 82 -7.00 3.22 -3.77
N ARG A 83 -6.94 4.43 -4.35
CA ARG A 83 -5.67 5.17 -4.50
C ARG A 83 -5.01 5.50 -3.16
N TYR A 84 -5.80 5.77 -2.11
CA TYR A 84 -5.29 6.02 -0.77
C TYR A 84 -4.80 4.74 -0.08
N ILE A 85 -5.34 3.56 -0.45
CA ILE A 85 -4.89 2.25 0.06
C ILE A 85 -3.63 1.77 -0.69
N THR A 86 -3.43 2.21 -1.93
CA THR A 86 -2.30 1.74 -2.76
C THR A 86 -0.94 2.17 -2.18
N ALA A 87 -0.84 3.38 -1.65
CA ALA A 87 0.41 3.91 -1.07
C ALA A 87 0.91 3.09 0.16
N PRO A 88 0.09 2.80 1.19
CA PRO A 88 0.53 1.97 2.31
C PRO A 88 0.84 0.52 1.89
N ILE A 89 0.10 -0.06 0.94
CA ILE A 89 0.42 -1.39 0.38
C ILE A 89 1.80 -1.38 -0.30
N LEU A 90 2.05 -0.39 -1.16
CA LEU A 90 3.33 -0.27 -1.84
C LEU A 90 4.48 -0.07 -0.86
N THR A 91 4.25 0.72 0.19
CA THR A 91 5.23 0.95 1.27
C THR A 91 5.51 -0.33 2.06
N ALA A 92 4.49 -1.16 2.31
CA ALA A 92 4.66 -2.48 2.93
C ALA A 92 5.50 -3.41 2.04
N ILE A 93 5.17 -3.50 0.75
CA ILE A 93 5.92 -4.32 -0.22
C ILE A 93 7.38 -3.87 -0.30
N MET A 94 7.62 -2.56 -0.34
CA MET A 94 8.97 -2.00 -0.34
C MET A 94 9.74 -2.34 0.92
N PHE A 95 9.11 -2.20 2.09
CA PHE A 95 9.72 -2.55 3.36
C PHE A 95 10.12 -4.03 3.38
N LEU A 96 9.19 -4.92 2.99
CA LEU A 96 9.46 -6.36 2.92
C LEU A 96 10.59 -6.68 1.94
N GLY A 97 10.61 -6.02 0.77
CA GLY A 97 11.68 -6.17 -0.21
C GLY A 97 13.04 -5.77 0.36
N ILE A 98 13.15 -4.58 0.95
CA ILE A 98 14.39 -4.06 1.53
C ILE A 98 14.85 -4.89 2.74
N TYR A 99 13.91 -5.45 3.49
CA TYR A 99 14.17 -6.25 4.67
C TYR A 99 14.62 -7.67 4.32
N PHE A 100 13.86 -8.39 3.49
CA PHE A 100 14.12 -9.80 3.21
C PHE A 100 15.09 -10.05 2.04
N SER A 101 15.13 -9.17 1.04
CA SER A 101 15.95 -9.41 -0.17
C SER A 101 17.44 -9.56 0.12
N PRO A 102 18.08 -8.68 0.93
CA PRO A 102 19.50 -8.83 1.26
C PRO A 102 19.79 -10.12 2.03
N SER A 103 18.91 -10.47 2.97
CA SER A 103 19.02 -11.68 3.79
C SER A 103 18.94 -12.95 2.93
N MET A 104 18.05 -12.98 1.94
CA MET A 104 17.92 -14.13 1.01
C MET A 104 19.17 -14.29 0.14
N TRP A 105 19.76 -13.16 -0.28
CA TRP A 105 21.03 -13.18 -1.02
C TRP A 105 22.18 -13.74 -0.18
N ILE A 106 22.27 -13.36 1.09
CA ILE A 106 23.32 -13.84 2.00
C ILE A 106 23.18 -15.35 2.24
N LEU A 107 21.96 -15.86 2.45
CA LEU A 107 21.76 -17.30 2.61
C LEU A 107 22.18 -18.08 1.37
N LYS A 108 21.80 -17.62 0.18
CA LYS A 108 22.21 -18.25 -1.08
C LYS A 108 23.73 -18.20 -1.30
N LEU A 109 24.39 -17.14 -0.85
CA LEU A 109 25.85 -17.06 -0.85
C LEU A 109 26.49 -17.99 0.20
N GLY A 110 25.82 -18.19 1.34
CA GLY A 110 26.21 -19.15 2.38
C GLY A 110 26.25 -20.59 1.87
N GLU A 111 25.26 -21.00 1.07
CA GLU A 111 25.21 -22.33 0.43
C GLU A 111 26.43 -22.63 -0.45
N THR A 112 27.12 -21.60 -0.94
CA THR A 112 28.27 -21.73 -1.85
C THR A 112 29.62 -21.41 -1.20
N HIS A 113 29.63 -20.77 -0.03
CA HIS A 113 30.85 -20.31 0.65
C HIS A 113 30.80 -20.63 2.14
N ALA A 114 31.61 -21.61 2.58
CA ALA A 114 31.64 -22.09 3.97
C ALA A 114 31.91 -21.00 5.02
N ILE A 115 32.69 -19.97 4.67
CA ILE A 115 32.95 -18.83 5.57
C ILE A 115 31.67 -18.01 5.78
N ILE A 116 30.87 -17.81 4.73
CA ILE A 116 29.62 -17.04 4.81
C ILE A 116 28.56 -17.85 5.56
N GLU A 117 28.52 -19.17 5.38
CA GLU A 117 27.62 -20.07 6.11
C GLU A 117 27.83 -19.96 7.63
N GLN A 118 29.09 -20.02 8.09
CA GLN A 118 29.45 -19.94 9.51
C GLN A 118 29.00 -18.64 10.18
N TYR A 119 29.03 -17.52 9.46
CA TYR A 119 28.66 -16.20 10.00
C TYR A 119 27.30 -15.71 9.49
N SER A 120 26.54 -16.56 8.79
CA SER A 120 25.33 -16.18 8.03
C SER A 120 24.32 -15.44 8.90
N GLN A 121 24.00 -15.97 10.09
CA GLN A 121 23.05 -15.35 11.01
C GLN A 121 23.49 -13.96 11.49
N GLY A 122 24.78 -13.79 11.80
CA GLY A 122 25.34 -12.51 12.24
C GLY A 122 25.34 -11.46 11.12
N ILE A 123 25.69 -11.87 9.90
CA ILE A 123 25.66 -10.99 8.72
C ILE A 123 24.21 -10.62 8.39
N ILE A 124 23.28 -11.57 8.40
CA ILE A 124 21.85 -11.33 8.18
C ILE A 124 21.30 -10.36 9.24
N TYR A 125 21.70 -10.51 10.51
CA TYR A 125 21.33 -9.59 11.59
C TYR A 125 21.79 -8.15 11.30
N ILE A 126 23.08 -7.95 11.02
CA ILE A 126 23.63 -6.62 10.77
C ILE A 126 22.94 -5.98 9.56
N VAL A 127 22.81 -6.73 8.46
CA VAL A 127 22.22 -6.23 7.22
C VAL A 127 20.73 -5.92 7.40
N SER A 128 19.98 -6.79 8.09
CA SER A 128 18.56 -6.54 8.40
C SER A 128 18.38 -5.31 9.28
N LEU A 129 19.23 -5.13 10.30
CA LEU A 129 19.21 -3.94 11.16
C LEU A 129 19.50 -2.66 10.38
N LEU A 130 20.53 -2.68 9.52
CA LEU A 130 20.87 -1.55 8.65
C LEU A 130 19.74 -1.24 7.68
N SER A 131 19.10 -2.26 7.09
CA SER A 131 17.92 -2.10 6.22
C SER A 131 16.76 -1.42 6.94
N VAL A 132 16.44 -1.84 8.17
CA VAL A 132 15.36 -1.24 8.97
C VAL A 132 15.70 0.21 9.34
N LEU A 133 16.93 0.49 9.77
CA LEU A 133 17.36 1.85 10.10
C LEU A 133 17.36 2.77 8.86
N PHE A 134 17.86 2.27 7.73
CA PHE A 134 17.88 3.00 6.48
C PHE A 134 16.46 3.33 6.01
N PHE A 135 15.53 2.37 6.12
CA PHE A 135 14.13 2.63 5.81
C PHE A 135 13.50 3.61 6.80
N ALA A 136 13.71 3.46 8.11
CA ALA A 136 13.11 4.32 9.12
C ALA A 136 13.54 5.79 9.00
N TYR A 137 14.84 6.05 8.75
CA TYR A 137 15.42 7.39 8.79
C TYR A 137 15.74 8.01 7.43
N LYS A 138 15.92 7.19 6.38
CA LYS A 138 16.25 7.63 5.02
C LYS A 138 15.21 7.19 3.98
N SER A 139 14.02 6.76 4.42
CA SER A 139 12.87 6.46 3.53
C SER A 139 12.62 7.51 2.45
N ASN A 140 12.82 8.79 2.76
CA ASN A 140 12.59 9.89 1.82
C ASN A 140 13.48 9.78 0.58
N LEU A 141 14.72 9.32 0.74
CA LEU A 141 15.63 9.09 -0.39
C LEU A 141 15.18 7.89 -1.21
N VAL A 142 14.81 6.79 -0.55
CA VAL A 142 14.32 5.56 -1.19
C VAL A 142 13.04 5.82 -1.98
N MET A 143 12.10 6.52 -1.37
CA MET A 143 10.81 6.82 -1.99
C MET A 143 10.97 7.82 -3.14
N ARG A 144 11.86 8.80 -3.01
CA ARG A 144 12.17 9.73 -4.11
C ARG A 144 12.79 9.00 -5.30
N PHE A 145 13.73 8.10 -5.06
CA PHE A 145 14.32 7.24 -6.09
C PHE A 145 13.24 6.43 -6.84
N ILE A 146 12.26 5.89 -6.11
CA ILE A 146 11.16 5.10 -6.69
C ILE A 146 10.19 6.00 -7.48
N ILE A 147 9.79 7.14 -6.94
CA ILE A 147 8.95 8.11 -7.65
C ILE A 147 9.60 8.54 -8.98
N ASP A 148 10.91 8.81 -8.95
CA ASP A 148 11.68 9.23 -10.12
C ASP A 148 11.82 8.09 -11.14
N THR A 149 11.95 6.84 -10.67
CA THR A 149 12.04 5.64 -11.52
C THR A 149 10.70 5.31 -12.20
N PHE A 150 9.58 5.40 -11.47
CA PHE A 150 8.26 5.05 -12.00
C PHE A 150 7.57 6.22 -12.74
N LYS A 151 8.13 7.44 -12.73
CA LYS A 151 7.65 8.65 -13.44
C LYS A 151 6.15 8.96 -13.31
N THR A 152 5.47 8.44 -12.30
CA THR A 152 4.02 8.57 -12.19
C THR A 152 3.65 9.85 -11.44
N LYS A 153 3.21 10.88 -12.17
CA LYS A 153 2.70 12.15 -11.60
C LYS A 153 1.61 11.93 -10.54
N LEU A 154 0.81 10.87 -10.67
CA LEU A 154 -0.26 10.53 -9.73
C LEU A 154 0.25 10.12 -8.35
N PHE A 155 1.36 9.37 -8.26
CA PHE A 155 1.86 8.87 -6.98
C PHE A 155 2.70 9.89 -6.23
N ARG A 156 3.29 10.87 -6.93
CA ARG A 156 4.20 11.88 -6.35
C ARG A 156 3.59 12.65 -5.17
N ASN A 157 2.34 13.13 -5.30
CA ASN A 157 1.69 13.89 -4.24
C ASN A 157 1.28 13.02 -3.03
N TYR A 158 0.91 11.76 -3.26
CA TYR A 158 0.53 10.84 -2.18
C TYR A 158 1.75 10.29 -1.44
N LEU A 159 2.77 9.85 -2.17
CA LEU A 159 4.02 9.35 -1.59
C LEU A 159 4.77 10.45 -0.84
N ASN A 160 4.74 11.71 -1.30
CA ASN A 160 5.32 12.84 -0.57
C ASN A 160 4.73 13.04 0.85
N ARG A 161 3.47 12.62 1.07
CA ARG A 161 2.82 12.69 2.39
C ARG A 161 3.27 11.56 3.32
N TYR A 162 3.67 10.42 2.74
CA TYR A 162 4.22 9.28 3.45
C TYR A 162 5.75 9.35 3.61
N THR A 163 6.45 10.22 2.89
CA THR A 163 7.87 10.58 3.11
C THR A 163 8.07 11.59 4.25
N ASN A 164 7.21 11.58 5.26
CA ASN A 164 7.58 12.21 6.52
C ASN A 164 8.33 11.15 7.33
N THR A 165 9.55 11.47 7.77
CA THR A 165 10.37 10.57 8.59
C THR A 165 9.59 10.08 9.83
N ALA A 166 8.73 10.91 10.40
CA ALA A 166 7.85 10.49 11.50
C ALA A 166 6.85 9.40 11.08
N SER A 167 6.21 9.54 9.92
CA SER A 167 5.26 8.56 9.38
C SER A 167 5.94 7.27 8.95
N THR A 168 7.14 7.32 8.36
CA THR A 168 7.88 6.11 7.98
C THR A 168 8.41 5.35 9.18
N ARG A 169 8.85 6.04 10.25
CA ARG A 169 9.18 5.39 11.52
C ARG A 169 7.98 4.67 12.11
N MET A 170 6.82 5.34 12.20
CA MET A 170 5.58 4.73 12.69
C MET A 170 5.19 3.49 11.86
N PHE A 171 5.28 3.58 10.54
CA PHE A 171 4.99 2.45 9.64
C PHE A 171 5.99 1.29 9.83
N THR A 172 7.27 1.61 10.00
CA THR A 172 8.33 0.61 10.30
C THR A 172 8.02 -0.14 11.59
N TYR A 173 7.62 0.57 12.65
CA TYR A 173 7.19 -0.06 13.90
C TYR A 173 5.99 -0.97 13.70
N ILE A 174 4.95 -0.51 13.02
CA ILE A 174 3.75 -1.31 12.75
C ILE A 174 4.12 -2.59 11.98
N MET A 175 4.93 -2.48 10.93
CA MET A 175 5.37 -3.63 10.14
C MET A 175 6.20 -4.61 10.96
N MET A 176 7.17 -4.12 11.73
CA MET A 176 8.00 -4.99 12.58
C MET A 176 7.17 -5.70 13.66
N ILE A 177 6.20 -5.01 14.27
CA ILE A 177 5.27 -5.60 15.25
C ILE A 177 4.40 -6.66 14.58
N ILE A 178 3.85 -6.40 13.39
CA ILE A 178 3.05 -7.37 12.64
C ILE A 178 3.87 -8.61 12.31
N ILE A 179 5.10 -8.43 11.79
CA ILE A 179 6.00 -9.55 11.48
C ILE A 179 6.28 -10.36 12.74
N TYR A 180 6.54 -9.70 13.87
CA TYR A 180 6.79 -10.34 15.16
C TYR A 180 5.57 -11.13 15.69
N ILE A 181 4.37 -10.55 15.61
CA ILE A 181 3.13 -11.21 16.04
C ILE A 181 2.83 -12.42 15.15
N LEU A 182 2.87 -12.25 13.83
CA LEU A 182 2.68 -13.34 12.86
C LEU A 182 3.68 -14.46 13.11
N TYR A 183 4.94 -14.11 13.37
CA TYR A 183 5.97 -15.08 13.70
C TYR A 183 5.65 -15.88 14.97
N ASN A 184 5.36 -15.20 16.08
CA ASN A 184 5.03 -15.88 17.33
C ASN A 184 3.79 -16.77 17.18
N PHE A 185 2.78 -16.29 16.46
CA PHE A 185 1.58 -17.08 16.15
C PHE A 185 1.93 -18.36 15.40
N LEU A 186 2.72 -18.28 14.32
CA LEU A 186 3.11 -19.44 13.52
C LEU A 186 3.92 -20.47 14.31
N ILE A 187 4.86 -20.01 15.16
CA ILE A 187 5.61 -20.90 16.06
C ILE A 187 4.68 -21.59 17.06
N PHE A 188 3.79 -20.85 17.73
CA PHE A 188 2.87 -21.44 18.69
C PHE A 188 1.89 -22.42 18.04
N SER A 189 1.50 -22.17 16.78
CA SER A 189 0.67 -23.06 15.98
C SER A 189 1.44 -24.24 15.36
N LYS A 190 2.77 -24.34 15.54
CA LYS A 190 3.64 -25.37 14.93
C LYS A 190 3.50 -25.45 13.40
N ILE A 191 3.21 -24.32 12.74
CA ILE A 191 3.10 -24.26 11.28
C ILE A 191 4.50 -24.03 10.72
N ASN A 192 4.99 -25.00 9.93
CA ASN A 192 6.30 -24.93 9.31
C ASN A 192 6.20 -24.14 7.99
N LEU A 193 6.69 -22.90 7.97
CA LEU A 193 6.78 -22.11 6.74
C LEU A 193 8.00 -22.55 5.93
N SER A 194 7.80 -23.40 4.93
CA SER A 194 8.88 -23.81 4.00
C SER A 194 9.47 -22.66 3.18
N PHE A 195 8.79 -21.51 3.12
CA PHE A 195 9.18 -20.36 2.30
C PHE A 195 10.11 -19.36 3.02
N ILE A 196 10.19 -19.40 4.36
CA ILE A 196 11.05 -18.48 5.13
C ILE A 196 12.01 -19.30 6.00
N PRO A 197 13.33 -19.23 5.76
CA PRO A 197 14.32 -19.97 6.54
C PRO A 197 14.23 -19.64 8.03
N SER A 198 14.26 -20.67 8.88
CA SER A 198 14.13 -20.53 10.34
C SER A 198 15.24 -19.66 10.96
N GLU A 199 16.41 -19.60 10.33
CA GLU A 199 17.51 -18.72 10.72
C GLU A 199 17.15 -17.23 10.63
N MET A 200 16.42 -16.83 9.58
CA MET A 200 15.94 -15.44 9.47
C MET A 200 14.93 -15.12 10.57
N LEU A 201 14.14 -16.10 10.99
CA LEU A 201 13.06 -15.90 11.96
C LEU A 201 13.58 -15.55 13.36
N ASN A 202 14.68 -16.16 13.80
CA ASN A 202 15.31 -15.81 15.07
C ASN A 202 15.97 -14.43 15.03
N VAL A 203 16.56 -14.06 13.89
CA VAL A 203 17.19 -12.77 13.69
C VAL A 203 16.18 -11.61 13.75
N ILE A 204 14.93 -11.81 13.28
CA ILE A 204 13.87 -10.79 13.31
C ILE A 204 13.63 -10.23 14.71
N LYS A 205 13.59 -11.10 15.73
CA LYS A 205 13.34 -10.68 17.13
C LYS A 205 14.44 -9.75 17.63
N GLU A 206 15.69 -10.13 17.40
CA GLU A 206 16.86 -9.35 17.82
C GLU A 206 16.94 -8.01 17.08
N VAL A 207 16.65 -8.01 15.77
CA VAL A 207 16.60 -6.78 14.97
C VAL A 207 15.53 -5.82 15.50
N PHE A 208 14.36 -6.33 15.90
CA PHE A 208 13.29 -5.51 16.47
C PHE A 208 13.71 -4.83 17.77
N VAL A 209 14.21 -5.61 18.74
CA VAL A 209 14.64 -5.08 20.05
C VAL A 209 15.77 -4.06 19.87
N THR A 210 16.74 -4.37 19.01
CA THR A 210 17.87 -3.48 18.74
C THR A 210 17.42 -2.18 18.06
N PHE A 211 16.50 -2.26 17.09
CA PHE A 211 15.94 -1.09 16.43
C PHE A 211 15.22 -0.16 17.42
N VAL A 212 14.38 -0.71 18.30
CA VAL A 212 13.67 0.05 19.35
C VAL A 212 14.67 0.78 20.26
N ALA A 213 15.74 0.11 20.68
CA ALA A 213 16.77 0.69 21.52
C ALA A 213 17.50 1.85 20.83
N ILE A 214 17.88 1.67 19.56
CA ILE A 214 18.53 2.73 18.76
C ILE A 214 17.59 3.93 18.57
N ASP A 215 16.33 3.71 18.20
CA ASP A 215 15.41 4.84 17.97
C ASP A 215 15.10 5.59 19.27
N THR A 216 15.00 4.89 20.40
CA THR A 216 14.86 5.53 21.72
C THR A 216 16.05 6.44 22.02
N LEU A 217 17.27 5.97 21.76
CA LEU A 217 18.50 6.76 21.96
C LEU A 217 18.53 8.00 21.04
N VAL A 218 18.15 7.83 19.76
CA VAL A 218 18.05 8.94 18.81
C VAL A 218 17.03 9.98 19.28
N GLN A 219 15.87 9.55 19.77
CA GLN A 219 14.84 10.45 20.31
C GLN A 219 15.33 11.24 21.52
N ILE A 220 16.04 10.60 22.45
CA ILE A 220 16.63 11.28 23.61
C ILE A 220 17.60 12.38 23.16
N ILE A 221 18.44 12.12 22.15
CA ILE A 221 19.39 13.11 21.62
C ILE A 221 18.65 14.30 21.00
N LEU A 222 17.64 14.04 20.16
CA LEU A 222 16.86 15.09 19.49
C LEU A 222 16.14 15.99 20.50
N THR A 223 15.52 15.40 21.53
CA THR A 223 14.82 16.14 22.59
C THR A 223 15.79 17.01 23.38
N LYS A 224 17.00 16.51 23.70
CA LYS A 224 18.04 17.29 24.38
C LYS A 224 18.55 18.46 23.52
N GLN A 225 18.65 18.28 22.21
CA GLN A 225 19.06 19.37 21.31
C GLN A 225 17.99 20.47 21.26
N GLN A 226 16.71 20.11 21.13
CA GLN A 226 15.60 21.08 21.12
C GLN A 226 15.51 21.89 22.41
N ALA A 227 15.74 21.26 23.58
CA ALA A 227 15.77 21.95 24.86
C ALA A 227 16.90 22.99 24.95
N LYS A 228 18.09 22.69 24.39
CA LYS A 228 19.22 23.64 24.36
C LYS A 228 18.99 24.83 23.44
N THR A 229 18.29 24.64 22.32
CA THR A 229 18.03 25.74 21.37
C THR A 229 16.95 26.69 21.90
N GLY A 230 15.92 26.17 22.59
CA GLY A 230 14.87 26.98 23.21
C GLY A 230 15.34 27.85 24.39
N GLU A 231 16.41 27.45 25.09
CA GLU A 231 17.05 28.29 26.12
C GLU A 231 17.87 29.46 25.54
N SER A 232 18.24 29.42 24.24
CA SER A 232 19.02 30.49 23.59
C SER A 232 18.16 31.63 23.02
N GLU A 233 16.85 31.41 22.81
CA GLU A 233 15.91 32.45 22.34
C GLU A 233 15.30 33.26 23.50
N HIS A 234 15.54 32.85 24.75
CA HIS A 234 15.04 33.50 25.97
C HIS A 234 16.15 34.19 26.79
N LYS A 235 17.32 34.42 26.21
CA LYS A 235 18.38 35.29 26.75
C LYS A 235 18.64 36.46 25.81
#